data_AF-A0A961L7H8-F1
#
_entry.id   AF-A0A961L7H8-F1
#
_cell.length_a   1.000
_cell.length_b   1.000
_cell.length_c   1.000
_cell.angle_alpha   90.00
_cell.angle_beta   90.00
_cell.angle_gamma   90.00
#
_symmetry.space_group_name_H-M   'P 1'
#
loop_
_entity.id
_entity.type
_entity.pdbx_description
1 polymer ?
#
loop_
_entity_poly.entity_id
_entity_poly.type
_entity_poly.pdbx_seq_one_letter_code
_entity_poly.pdbx_strand_id
1 'polypeptide(L)'
;MDRTLVLEYARVTEAAAIAASSMIGRGEKEGADERAVTAMRDAFERVNARGTIVIGEGERDEAPMLYIGEKVGPDDPDLPEVDIAVDPLEGTNLCASGGPGAMAVLAVAKKGDLLNAPDTYMYKLATGPEGKGVVHLEMSPTENLRALAAAKRRRPDEMTVVVLDRPRHST
;
A
#
# COMPACT_ATOMS: atom_id res chain seq x y z
N MET A 1 2.12 -8.63 -17.94
CA MET A 1 1.85 -7.20 -17.84
C MET A 1 2.82 -6.51 -18.80
N ASP A 2 2.31 -5.61 -19.63
CA ASP A 2 3.13 -4.84 -20.55
C ASP A 2 4.09 -3.94 -19.74
N ARG A 3 5.37 -3.86 -20.13
CA ARG A 3 6.36 -2.99 -19.49
C ARG A 3 5.96 -1.51 -19.56
N THR A 4 5.18 -1.13 -20.57
CA THR A 4 4.73 0.25 -20.78
C THR A 4 3.80 0.73 -19.66
N LEU A 5 2.98 -0.18 -19.10
CA LEU A 5 2.04 0.14 -18.01
C LEU A 5 2.75 0.55 -16.72
N VAL A 6 4.00 0.11 -16.50
CA VAL A 6 4.76 0.43 -15.28
C VAL A 6 4.93 1.95 -15.12
N LEU A 7 5.24 2.67 -16.20
CA LEU A 7 5.41 4.12 -16.16
C LEU A 7 4.07 4.84 -16.03
N GLU A 8 2.99 4.28 -16.59
CA GLU A 8 1.65 4.85 -16.43
C GLU A 8 1.18 4.76 -14.97
N TYR A 9 1.37 3.61 -14.31
CA TYR A 9 1.05 3.46 -12.89
C TYR A 9 1.96 4.29 -11.97
N ALA A 10 3.23 4.50 -12.31
CA ALA A 10 4.08 5.42 -11.55
C ALA A 10 3.48 6.83 -11.52
N ARG A 11 2.93 7.31 -12.65
CA ARG A 11 2.27 8.61 -12.75
C ARG A 11 0.98 8.70 -11.92
N VAL A 12 0.29 7.57 -11.72
CA VAL A 12 -0.87 7.50 -10.83
C VAL A 12 -0.46 7.81 -9.39
N THR A 13 0.61 7.17 -8.90
CA THR A 13 1.14 7.49 -7.55
C THR A 13 1.73 8.89 -7.46
N GLU A 14 2.38 9.41 -8.51
CA GLU A 14 2.88 10.79 -8.55
C GLU A 14 1.73 11.81 -8.43
N ALA A 15 0.63 11.61 -9.17
CA ALA A 15 -0.53 12.50 -9.13
C ALA A 15 -1.12 12.59 -7.71
N ALA A 16 -1.30 11.44 -7.06
CA ALA A 16 -1.81 11.36 -5.69
C ALA A 16 -0.87 12.05 -4.69
N ALA A 17 0.44 11.72 -4.74
CA ALA A 17 1.44 12.29 -3.85
C ALA A 17 1.57 13.82 -4.00
N ILE A 18 1.56 14.33 -5.24
CA ILE A 18 1.62 15.77 -5.51
C ILE A 18 0.37 16.47 -4.96
N ALA A 19 -0.82 15.90 -5.17
CA ALA A 19 -2.07 16.46 -4.67
C ALA A 19 -2.08 16.55 -3.14
N ALA A 20 -1.68 15.47 -2.46
CA ALA A 20 -1.55 15.39 -1.01
C ALA A 20 -0.48 16.33 -0.45
N SER A 21 0.62 16.56 -1.19
CA SER A 21 1.77 17.34 -0.71
C SER A 21 1.41 18.78 -0.31
N SER A 22 0.38 19.35 -0.94
CA SER A 22 -0.12 20.69 -0.62
C SER A 22 -0.67 20.81 0.80
N MET A 23 -1.02 19.68 1.43
CA MET A 23 -1.65 19.56 2.75
C MET A 23 -0.66 19.18 3.87
N ILE A 24 0.63 19.02 3.54
CA ILE A 24 1.65 18.65 4.52
C ILE A 24 1.71 19.69 5.66
N GLY A 25 1.59 19.22 6.90
CA GLY A 25 1.70 20.06 8.11
C GLY A 25 0.50 20.96 8.38
N ARG A 26 -0.64 20.79 7.68
CA ARG A 26 -1.84 21.61 7.86
C ARG A 26 -2.80 21.12 8.95
N GLY A 27 -2.56 19.95 9.52
CA GLY A 27 -3.45 19.34 10.51
C GLY A 27 -4.78 18.79 9.94
N GLU A 28 -4.95 18.81 8.61
CA GLU A 28 -6.17 18.36 7.92
C GLU A 28 -5.93 17.02 7.22
N LYS A 29 -6.12 15.92 7.96
CA LYS A 29 -5.86 14.57 7.42
C LYS A 29 -6.90 14.15 6.38
N GLU A 30 -8.18 14.44 6.63
CA GLU A 30 -9.28 14.07 5.72
C GLU A 30 -9.17 14.82 4.39
N GLY A 31 -8.83 16.12 4.44
CA GLY A 31 -8.63 16.92 3.23
C GLY A 31 -7.36 16.54 2.46
N ALA A 32 -6.33 16.02 3.13
CA ALA A 32 -5.15 15.48 2.47
C ALA A 32 -5.47 14.19 1.72
N ASP A 33 -6.26 13.33 2.34
CA ASP A 33 -6.69 12.04 1.83
C ASP A 33 -7.62 12.19 0.62
N GLU A 34 -8.66 13.02 0.74
CA GLU A 34 -9.62 13.31 -0.35
C GLU A 34 -8.91 13.80 -1.63
N ARG A 35 -7.89 14.67 -1.47
CA ARG A 35 -7.08 15.15 -2.59
C ARG A 35 -6.29 14.03 -3.25
N ALA A 36 -5.72 13.12 -2.46
CA ALA A 36 -4.94 12.00 -2.95
C ALA A 36 -5.83 11.00 -3.70
N VAL A 37 -6.96 10.61 -3.09
CA VAL A 37 -7.99 9.72 -3.65
C VAL A 37 -8.46 10.25 -5.00
N THR A 38 -8.87 11.52 -5.05
CA THR A 38 -9.38 12.15 -6.28
C THR A 38 -8.34 12.14 -7.39
N ALA A 39 -7.12 12.59 -7.09
CA ALA A 39 -6.05 12.66 -8.09
C ALA A 39 -5.61 11.27 -8.57
N MET A 40 -5.57 10.28 -7.68
CA MET A 40 -5.28 8.89 -8.03
C MET A 40 -6.36 8.33 -8.96
N ARG A 41 -7.63 8.51 -8.60
CA ARG A 41 -8.78 8.03 -9.38
C ARG A 41 -8.81 8.62 -10.78
N ASP A 42 -8.59 9.93 -10.91
CA ASP A 42 -8.55 10.61 -12.20
C ASP A 42 -7.36 10.14 -13.07
N ALA A 43 -6.22 9.87 -12.44
CA ALA A 43 -5.03 9.42 -13.16
C ALA A 43 -5.20 8.02 -13.78
N PHE A 44 -6.02 7.14 -13.20
CA PHE A 44 -6.29 5.82 -13.77
C PHE A 44 -6.94 5.87 -15.16
N GLU A 45 -7.70 6.92 -15.50
CA GLU A 45 -8.32 7.06 -16.83
C GLU A 45 -7.31 7.16 -17.98
N ARG A 46 -6.04 7.43 -17.64
CA ARG A 46 -4.94 7.54 -18.62
C ARG A 46 -4.11 6.27 -18.72
N VAL A 47 -4.45 5.24 -17.95
CA VAL A 47 -3.75 3.96 -17.95
C VAL A 47 -4.45 3.03 -18.94
N ASN A 48 -3.71 2.46 -19.89
CA ASN A 48 -4.27 1.56 -20.91
C ASN A 48 -4.53 0.14 -20.35
N ALA A 49 -5.38 0.05 -19.33
CA ALA A 49 -5.80 -1.19 -18.70
C ALA A 49 -7.23 -1.05 -18.14
N ARG A 50 -7.97 -2.17 -18.12
CA ARG A 50 -9.26 -2.27 -17.42
C ARG A 50 -9.01 -2.72 -15.99
N GLY A 51 -8.92 -1.75 -15.10
CA GLY A 51 -8.66 -1.97 -13.68
C GLY A 51 -9.92 -2.30 -12.89
N THR A 52 -9.78 -3.20 -11.91
CA THR A 52 -10.76 -3.40 -10.85
C THR A 52 -10.10 -3.14 -9.51
N ILE A 53 -10.65 -2.24 -8.71
CA ILE A 53 -10.19 -2.04 -7.33
C ILE A 53 -10.60 -3.26 -6.50
N VAL A 54 -9.64 -3.95 -5.90
CA VAL A 54 -9.88 -5.11 -5.01
C VAL A 54 -9.47 -4.84 -3.57
N ILE A 55 -8.65 -3.80 -3.34
CA ILE A 55 -8.33 -3.21 -2.05
C ILE A 55 -8.32 -1.70 -2.28
N GLY A 56 -9.08 -0.94 -1.48
CA GLY A 56 -9.17 0.51 -1.61
C GLY A 56 -9.78 1.15 -0.37
N GLU A 57 -10.45 2.29 -0.55
CA GLU A 57 -10.92 3.16 0.55
C GLU A 57 -12.03 2.54 1.41
N GLY A 58 -12.68 1.48 0.93
CA GLY A 58 -13.72 0.77 1.66
C GLY A 58 -14.74 0.11 0.73
N GLU A 59 -15.85 -0.33 1.32
CA GLU A 59 -17.01 -0.81 0.57
C GLU A 59 -17.69 0.34 -0.17
N ARG A 60 -18.45 0.03 -1.22
CA ARG A 60 -19.13 1.04 -2.07
C ARG A 60 -20.04 2.00 -1.30
N ASP A 61 -20.67 1.51 -0.23
CA ASP A 61 -21.58 2.32 0.59
C ASP A 61 -20.82 3.27 1.55
N GLU A 62 -19.52 3.03 1.75
CA GLU A 62 -18.67 3.75 2.72
C GLU A 62 -17.69 4.70 2.01
N ALA A 63 -17.29 4.39 0.77
CA ALA A 63 -16.34 5.15 -0.02
C ALA A 63 -16.93 5.59 -1.38
N PRO A 64 -16.95 6.90 -1.71
CA PRO A 64 -17.51 7.40 -2.96
C PRO A 64 -16.61 7.15 -4.18
N MET A 65 -15.31 6.94 -3.97
CA MET A 65 -14.29 6.68 -5.00
C MET A 65 -13.28 5.66 -4.47
N LEU A 66 -12.63 4.95 -5.38
CA LEU A 66 -11.70 3.86 -5.14
C LEU A 66 -12.25 2.80 -4.18
N TYR A 67 -13.56 2.53 -4.27
CA TYR A 67 -14.22 1.49 -3.48
C TYR A 67 -13.96 0.09 -4.04
N ILE A 68 -14.09 -0.94 -3.21
CA ILE A 68 -13.92 -2.33 -3.63
C ILE A 68 -14.93 -2.69 -4.73
N GLY A 69 -14.42 -3.09 -5.88
CA GLY A 69 -15.18 -3.43 -7.08
C GLY A 69 -15.28 -2.30 -8.12
N GLU A 70 -14.81 -1.08 -7.81
CA GLU A 70 -14.82 0.02 -8.79
C GLU A 70 -14.01 -0.34 -10.04
N LYS A 71 -14.54 0.04 -11.21
CA LYS A 71 -13.85 -0.07 -12.49
C LYS A 71 -13.14 1.24 -12.79
N VAL A 72 -11.85 1.15 -13.08
CA VAL A 72 -10.99 2.31 -13.37
C VAL A 72 -10.20 2.09 -14.65
N GLY A 73 -9.91 3.18 -15.38
CA GLY A 73 -9.27 3.11 -16.68
C GLY A 73 -10.28 2.97 -17.83
N PRO A 74 -9.81 3.02 -19.09
CA PRO A 74 -10.67 3.00 -20.27
C PRO A 74 -11.45 1.69 -20.37
N ASP A 75 -12.76 1.79 -20.68
CA ASP A 75 -13.61 0.65 -20.97
C ASP A 75 -13.42 0.19 -22.44
N ASP A 76 -12.24 -0.35 -22.74
CA ASP A 76 -11.89 -0.91 -24.04
C ASP A 76 -11.65 -2.44 -23.89
N PRO A 77 -12.44 -3.28 -24.59
CA PRO A 77 -12.32 -4.74 -24.47
C PRO A 77 -10.99 -5.32 -24.92
N ASP A 78 -10.21 -4.59 -25.72
CA ASP A 78 -8.89 -5.00 -26.21
C ASP A 78 -7.78 -4.74 -25.17
N LEU A 79 -8.08 -3.97 -24.11
CA LEU A 79 -7.14 -3.69 -23.03
C LEU A 79 -7.07 -4.82 -21.98
N PRO A 80 -5.90 -5.03 -21.35
CA PRO A 80 -5.71 -6.05 -20.33
C PRO A 80 -6.57 -5.77 -19.09
N GLU A 81 -7.22 -6.82 -18.56
CA GLU A 81 -7.86 -6.77 -17.24
C GLU A 81 -6.84 -6.96 -16.12
N VAL A 82 -6.92 -6.13 -15.09
CA VAL A 82 -6.04 -6.18 -13.91
C VAL A 82 -6.81 -5.93 -12.63
N ASP A 83 -6.31 -6.50 -11.54
CA ASP A 83 -6.73 -6.16 -10.19
C ASP A 83 -5.76 -5.15 -9.60
N ILE A 84 -6.31 -4.18 -8.86
CA ILE A 84 -5.58 -3.06 -8.30
C ILE A 84 -5.87 -2.96 -6.80
N ALA A 85 -4.81 -2.88 -6.02
CA ALA A 85 -4.85 -2.46 -4.62
C ALA A 85 -4.32 -1.03 -4.54
N VAL A 86 -5.02 -0.14 -3.84
CA VAL A 86 -4.62 1.25 -3.66
C VAL A 86 -4.59 1.63 -2.19
N ASP A 87 -3.69 2.55 -1.87
CA ASP A 87 -3.70 3.36 -0.67
C ASP A 87 -3.22 4.76 -1.11
N PRO A 88 -4.16 5.64 -1.50
CA PRO A 88 -3.85 6.93 -2.11
C PRO A 88 -3.02 7.84 -1.20
N LEU A 89 -3.21 7.74 0.11
CA LEU A 89 -2.39 8.42 1.11
C LEU A 89 -2.18 7.54 2.35
N GLU A 90 -1.19 6.66 2.26
CA GLU A 90 -0.74 5.89 3.42
C GLU A 90 -0.09 6.87 4.41
N GLY A 91 -0.57 6.82 5.66
CA GLY A 91 -0.14 7.74 6.71
C GLY A 91 -0.74 9.14 6.63
N THR A 92 -2.07 9.27 6.47
CA THR A 92 -2.80 10.56 6.49
C THR A 92 -2.43 11.46 7.68
N ASN A 93 -2.31 10.90 8.90
CA ASN A 93 -1.83 11.63 10.09
C ASN A 93 -0.39 12.14 9.96
N LEU A 94 0.50 11.38 9.31
CA LEU A 94 1.88 11.78 9.06
C LEU A 94 1.91 12.95 8.08
N CYS A 95 1.12 12.89 7.01
CA CYS A 95 0.96 14.01 6.08
C CYS A 95 0.46 15.26 6.82
N ALA A 96 -0.66 15.15 7.55
CA ALA A 96 -1.27 16.26 8.27
C ALA A 96 -0.33 16.90 9.31
N SER A 97 0.50 16.11 9.98
CA SER A 97 1.48 16.59 10.98
C SER A 97 2.83 17.00 10.39
N GLY A 98 3.10 16.71 9.11
CA GLY A 98 4.41 16.91 8.50
C GLY A 98 5.48 15.89 8.93
N GLY A 99 5.03 14.74 9.45
CA GLY A 99 5.90 13.63 9.82
C GLY A 99 6.44 12.86 8.61
N PRO A 100 7.60 12.19 8.75
CA PRO A 100 8.14 11.35 7.68
C PRO A 100 7.32 10.07 7.49
N GLY A 101 7.33 9.52 6.28
CA GLY A 101 6.79 8.18 5.98
C GLY A 101 5.44 8.14 5.29
N ALA A 102 4.76 9.28 5.12
CA ALA A 102 3.55 9.34 4.28
C ALA A 102 3.89 9.07 2.80
N MET A 103 3.04 8.31 2.10
CA MET A 103 3.24 7.98 0.68
C MET A 103 1.94 7.66 -0.03
N ALA A 104 1.93 7.82 -1.35
CA ALA A 104 0.90 7.23 -2.21
C ALA A 104 1.41 5.89 -2.75
N VAL A 105 0.60 4.83 -2.63
CA VAL A 105 1.02 3.49 -3.06
C VAL A 105 -0.12 2.77 -3.77
N LEU A 106 0.26 1.96 -4.76
CA LEU A 106 -0.63 1.00 -5.38
C LEU A 106 0.12 -0.27 -5.73
N ALA A 107 -0.62 -1.36 -5.90
CA ALA A 107 -0.14 -2.61 -6.47
C ALA A 107 -1.10 -3.08 -7.56
N VAL A 108 -0.54 -3.68 -8.61
CA VAL A 108 -1.31 -4.20 -9.75
C VAL A 108 -0.90 -5.63 -10.01
N ALA A 109 -1.88 -6.50 -10.20
CA ALA A 109 -1.65 -7.88 -10.61
C ALA A 109 -2.64 -8.30 -11.69
N LYS A 110 -2.49 -9.52 -12.21
CA LYS A 110 -3.56 -10.10 -13.01
C LYS A 110 -4.79 -10.28 -12.12
N LYS A 111 -5.96 -10.33 -12.76
CA LYS A 111 -7.22 -10.63 -12.10
C LYS A 111 -7.13 -11.91 -11.27
N GLY A 112 -7.45 -11.83 -9.99
CA GLY A 112 -7.41 -12.92 -9.02
C GLY A 112 -6.07 -13.16 -8.32
N ASP A 113 -4.99 -12.45 -8.69
CA ASP A 113 -3.65 -12.67 -8.11
C ASP A 113 -3.41 -11.82 -6.85
N LEU A 114 -4.30 -10.88 -6.51
CA LEU A 114 -4.28 -10.16 -5.24
C LEU A 114 -5.25 -10.83 -4.26
N LEU A 115 -4.78 -11.03 -3.03
CA LEU A 115 -5.64 -11.49 -1.94
C LEU A 115 -6.73 -10.44 -1.70
N ASN A 116 -7.99 -10.81 -1.88
CA ASN A 116 -9.10 -10.00 -1.41
C ASN A 116 -9.12 -10.07 0.13
N ALA A 117 -8.54 -9.04 0.76
CA ALA A 117 -8.39 -8.96 2.21
C ALA A 117 -9.55 -8.15 2.79
N PRO A 118 -10.26 -8.69 3.81
CA PRO A 118 -11.25 -7.90 4.54
C PRO A 118 -10.57 -6.80 5.35
N ASP A 119 -11.32 -5.74 5.68
CA ASP A 119 -10.83 -4.68 6.56
C ASP A 119 -10.70 -5.20 8.01
N THR A 120 -9.53 -5.74 8.31
CA THR A 120 -9.22 -6.33 9.62
C THR A 120 -7.73 -6.22 9.93
N TYR A 121 -7.37 -6.52 11.18
CA TYR A 121 -5.98 -6.58 11.58
C TYR A 121 -5.28 -7.83 11.02
N MET A 122 -4.00 -7.67 10.68
CA MET A 122 -3.15 -8.77 10.20
C MET A 122 -1.82 -8.75 10.94
N TYR A 123 -1.40 -9.91 11.46
CA TYR A 123 -0.04 -10.11 11.92
C TYR A 123 0.90 -10.17 10.72
N LYS A 124 1.91 -9.30 10.70
CA LYS A 124 2.86 -9.16 9.59
C LYS A 124 4.27 -9.48 10.06
N LEU A 125 4.98 -10.30 9.29
CA LEU A 125 6.41 -10.57 9.45
C LEU A 125 7.07 -10.41 8.09
N ALA A 126 7.81 -9.32 7.90
CA ALA A 126 8.44 -8.98 6.64
C ALA A 126 9.96 -8.91 6.81
N THR A 127 10.69 -9.48 5.86
CA THR A 127 12.15 -9.52 5.85
C THR A 127 12.67 -9.41 4.41
N GLY A 128 13.99 -9.16 4.27
CA GLY A 128 14.67 -9.30 2.98
C GLY A 128 14.80 -10.76 2.54
N PRO A 129 15.40 -11.02 1.37
CA PRO A 129 15.53 -12.37 0.81
C PRO A 129 16.16 -13.40 1.76
N GLU A 130 17.04 -12.95 2.67
CA GLU A 130 17.73 -13.80 3.64
C GLU A 130 16.80 -14.40 4.70
N GLY A 131 15.60 -13.84 4.89
CA GLY A 131 14.61 -14.39 5.82
C GLY A 131 13.72 -15.46 5.21
N LYS A 132 13.77 -15.68 3.88
CA LYS A 132 12.91 -16.66 3.20
C LYS A 132 13.18 -18.07 3.71
N GLY A 133 12.17 -18.69 4.32
CA GLY A 133 12.27 -20.02 4.94
C GLY A 133 13.06 -20.05 6.26
N VAL A 134 13.47 -18.88 6.76
CA VAL A 134 14.22 -18.72 8.04
C VAL A 134 13.30 -18.20 9.14
N VAL A 135 12.39 -17.28 8.81
CA VAL A 135 11.46 -16.68 9.77
C VAL A 135 10.04 -17.23 9.59
N HIS A 136 9.28 -17.29 10.67
CA HIS A 136 7.90 -17.81 10.66
C HIS A 136 7.01 -17.11 11.69
N LEU A 137 5.72 -16.94 11.39
CA LEU A 137 4.76 -16.27 12.29
C LEU A 137 4.52 -17.05 13.59
N GLU A 138 4.70 -18.38 13.59
CA GLU A 138 4.52 -19.22 14.78
C GLU A 138 5.76 -19.22 15.71
N MET A 139 6.90 -18.70 15.24
CA MET A 139 8.08 -18.53 16.08
C MET A 139 7.95 -17.27 16.93
N SER A 140 8.50 -17.31 18.15
CA SER A 140 8.57 -16.10 18.97
C SER A 140 9.41 -15.00 18.29
N PRO A 141 9.19 -13.71 18.64
CA PRO A 141 10.02 -12.62 18.13
C PRO A 141 11.53 -12.83 18.36
N THR A 142 11.90 -13.41 19.50
CA THR A 142 13.30 -13.70 19.85
C THR A 142 13.91 -14.78 18.96
N GLU A 143 13.17 -15.85 18.67
CA GLU A 143 13.62 -16.91 17.77
C GLU A 143 13.77 -16.39 16.34
N ASN A 144 12.78 -15.65 15.84
CA ASN A 144 12.83 -15.02 14.52
C ASN A 144 14.04 -14.08 14.39
N LEU A 145 14.27 -13.22 15.39
CA LEU A 145 15.39 -12.27 15.38
C LEU A 145 16.74 -13.00 15.33
N ARG A 146 16.94 -14.03 16.16
CA ARG A 146 18.19 -14.81 16.20
C ARG A 146 18.41 -15.57 14.90
N ALA A 147 17.38 -16.22 14.36
CA ALA A 147 17.45 -16.96 13.11
C ALA A 147 17.82 -16.03 11.94
N LEU A 148 17.15 -14.88 11.84
CA LEU A 148 17.43 -13.88 10.80
C LEU A 148 18.83 -13.25 10.95
N ALA A 149 19.26 -12.95 12.18
CA ALA A 149 20.60 -12.42 12.45
C ALA A 149 21.68 -13.41 12.01
N ALA A 150 21.52 -14.70 12.34
CA ALA A 150 22.42 -15.76 11.92
C ALA A 150 22.47 -15.89 10.38
N ALA A 151 21.31 -15.88 9.71
CA ALA A 151 21.23 -15.92 8.24
C ALA A 151 21.95 -14.73 7.59
N LYS A 152 21.87 -13.54 8.20
CA LYS A 152 22.57 -12.32 7.75
C LYS A 152 24.03 -12.22 8.21
N ARG A 153 24.53 -13.19 8.99
CA ARG A 153 25.87 -13.17 9.61
C ARG A 153 26.10 -11.90 10.44
N ARG A 154 25.07 -11.50 11.20
CA ARG A 154 25.06 -10.35 12.11
C ARG A 154 24.78 -10.81 13.53
N ARG A 155 25.12 -9.96 14.50
CA ARG A 155 24.71 -10.17 15.88
C ARG A 155 23.28 -9.67 16.07
N PRO A 156 22.46 -10.27 16.97
CA PRO A 156 21.11 -9.78 17.22
C PRO A 156 21.03 -8.29 17.60
N ASP A 157 22.05 -7.76 18.30
CA ASP A 157 22.15 -6.34 18.66
C ASP A 157 22.43 -5.39 17.49
N GLU A 158 22.75 -5.92 16.31
CA GLU A 158 22.99 -5.15 15.07
C GLU A 158 21.75 -5.11 14.17
N MET A 159 20.66 -5.76 14.59
CA MET A 159 19.43 -5.89 13.83
C MET A 159 18.43 -4.80 14.24
N THR A 160 17.82 -4.15 13.25
CA THR A 160 16.72 -3.21 13.47
C THR A 160 15.40 -3.88 13.13
N VAL A 161 14.43 -3.78 14.03
CA VAL A 161 13.05 -4.24 13.82
C VAL A 161 12.13 -3.01 13.86
N VAL A 162 11.21 -2.93 12.92
CA VAL A 162 10.17 -1.88 12.89
C VAL A 162 8.88 -2.47 13.42
N VAL A 163 8.31 -1.82 14.43
CA VAL A 163 7.02 -2.19 15.03
C VAL A 163 6.19 -0.91 15.18
N LEU A 164 4.88 -0.98 14.92
CA LEU A 164 4.00 0.15 15.17
C LEU A 164 3.93 0.44 16.67
N ASP A 165 4.15 1.70 17.06
CA ASP A 165 3.99 2.14 18.45
C ASP A 165 2.51 2.15 18.84
N ARG A 166 2.04 1.04 19.45
CA ARG A 166 0.65 0.81 19.85
C ARG A 166 0.61 -0.05 21.12
N PRO A 167 -0.38 0.12 22.01
CA PRO A 167 -0.47 -0.65 23.26
C PRO A 167 -0.41 -2.18 23.10
N ARG A 168 -0.97 -2.70 21.99
CA ARG A 168 -0.98 -4.13 21.66
C ARG A 168 0.39 -4.73 21.34
N HIS A 169 1.44 -3.92 21.21
CA HIS A 169 2.82 -4.37 20.95
C HIS A 169 3.74 -4.12 22.16
N SER A 170 3.18 -3.99 23.37
CA SER A 170 3.94 -3.74 24.60
C SER A 170 4.70 -4.97 25.11
N THR A 171 4.49 -6.15 24.53
CA THR A 171 5.05 -7.44 24.93
C THR A 171 5.85 -8.12 23.83
#